data_AF-X1IJH7-F1
#
_entry.id   AF-X1IJH7-F1
#
_cell.length_a   1.000
_cell.length_b   1.000
_cell.length_c   1.000
_cell.angle_alpha   90.00
_cell.angle_beta   90.00
_cell.angle_gamma   90.00
#
_symmetry.space_group_name_H-M   'P 1'
#
loop_
_entity.id
_entity.type
_entity.pdbx_description
1 polymer ?
#
loop_
_entity_poly.entity_id
_entity_poly.type
_entity_poly.pdbx_seq_one_letter_code
_entity_poly.pdbx_strand_id
1 'polypeptide(L)'
;PEIVNSIVSSSLGHADIDIGDSMGSVLTQLTLVFGLLPFLGRSFRVKRKEIIVIGGCLILSIMLVISIVEKGYVSRTNALFLVGSWPIYMLITKTIVGRDGLNPVGSIKAFKRNIYHFLIAGLGFVGVAVGSYAVVRSVIMLSEAFGVHEYFISFFLMGIGTSLPELVVDVTALRKKQYGIAIGDTIGS
;
A
#
# COMPACT_ATOMS: atom_id res chain seq x y z
N PRO A 1 1.93 6.50 0.97
CA PRO A 1 2.19 7.69 0.11
C PRO A 1 1.18 7.84 -1.04
N GLU A 2 0.80 6.69 -1.61
CA GLU A 2 -0.18 6.43 -2.66
C GLU A 2 -1.45 7.25 -2.46
N ILE A 3 -2.14 7.12 -1.32
CA ILE A 3 -3.40 7.86 -1.07
C ILE A 3 -3.24 9.38 -1.26
N VAL A 4 -2.12 9.93 -0.79
CA VAL A 4 -1.86 11.37 -0.89
C VAL A 4 -1.50 11.75 -2.32
N ASN A 5 -0.75 10.92 -3.03
CA ASN A 5 -0.49 11.09 -4.46
C ASN A 5 -1.80 11.09 -5.25
N SER A 6 -2.68 10.11 -5.01
CA SER A 6 -3.99 9.98 -5.66
C SER A 6 -4.86 11.22 -5.47
N ILE A 7 -4.91 11.75 -4.25
CA ILE A 7 -5.67 12.97 -3.94
C ILE A 7 -5.06 14.16 -4.68
N VAL A 8 -3.74 14.32 -4.63
CA VAL A 8 -3.05 15.46 -5.25
C VAL A 8 -3.15 15.41 -6.77
N SER A 9 -2.86 14.29 -7.42
CA SER A 9 -2.93 14.15 -8.88
C SER A 9 -4.34 14.35 -9.40
N SER A 10 -5.35 13.77 -8.74
CA SER A 10 -6.76 13.99 -9.07
C SER A 10 -7.17 15.45 -8.90
N SER A 11 -6.70 16.13 -7.85
CA SER A 11 -7.00 17.55 -7.63
C SER A 11 -6.38 18.47 -8.69
N LEU A 12 -5.28 18.03 -9.30
CA LEU A 12 -4.61 18.74 -10.39
C LEU A 12 -5.17 18.38 -11.77
N GLY A 13 -6.12 17.45 -11.86
CA GLY A 13 -6.73 17.01 -13.12
C GLY A 13 -5.98 15.88 -13.85
N HIS A 14 -4.98 15.28 -13.20
CA HIS A 14 -4.11 14.25 -13.76
C HIS A 14 -4.43 12.86 -13.19
N ALA A 15 -5.67 12.39 -13.40
CA ALA A 15 -6.16 11.13 -12.82
C ALA A 15 -5.39 9.88 -13.32
N ASP A 16 -4.75 9.96 -14.49
CA ASP A 16 -3.93 8.87 -15.02
C ASP A 16 -2.72 8.54 -14.14
N ILE A 17 -2.22 9.53 -13.40
CA ILE A 17 -1.15 9.35 -12.41
C ILE A 17 -1.63 8.51 -11.24
N ASP A 18 -2.85 8.75 -10.75
CA ASP A 18 -3.46 7.96 -9.66
C ASP A 18 -3.59 6.48 -10.04
N ILE A 19 -4.16 6.22 -11.22
CA ILE A 19 -4.36 4.85 -11.71
C ILE A 19 -3.00 4.16 -11.91
N GLY A 20 -2.03 4.87 -12.51
CA GLY A 20 -0.68 4.36 -12.70
C GLY A 20 0.01 4.02 -11.38
N ASP A 21 0.06 4.95 -10.44
CA ASP A 21 0.68 4.74 -9.12
C ASP A 21 0.02 3.59 -8.35
N SER A 22 -1.31 3.57 -8.27
CA SER A 22 -2.06 2.53 -7.55
C SER A 22 -1.83 1.14 -8.13
N MET A 23 -1.93 0.98 -9.46
CA MET A 23 -1.72 -0.33 -10.11
C MET A 23 -0.25 -0.76 -10.08
N GLY A 24 0.66 0.18 -10.31
CA GLY A 24 2.10 -0.04 -10.29
C GLY A 24 2.60 -0.46 -8.91
N SER A 25 2.08 0.17 -7.84
CA SER A 25 2.41 -0.16 -6.45
C SER A 25 1.97 -1.57 -6.09
N VAL A 26 0.70 -1.93 -6.37
CA VAL A 26 0.18 -3.30 -6.12
C VAL A 26 1.03 -4.34 -6.85
N LEU A 27 1.36 -4.10 -8.12
CA LEU A 27 2.18 -5.04 -8.88
C LEU A 27 3.59 -5.14 -8.29
N THR A 28 4.20 -4.02 -7.94
CA THR A 28 5.54 -3.96 -7.33
C THR A 28 5.56 -4.68 -6.00
N GLN A 29 4.59 -4.46 -5.13
CA GLN A 29 4.55 -5.08 -3.81
C GLN A 29 4.40 -6.61 -3.91
N LEU A 30 3.45 -7.08 -4.71
CA LEU A 30 3.19 -8.52 -4.85
C LEU A 30 4.29 -9.28 -5.60
N THR A 31 4.95 -8.64 -6.57
CA THR A 31 5.96 -9.31 -7.41
C THR A 31 7.37 -9.01 -6.95
N LEU A 32 7.76 -7.74 -6.91
CA LEU A 32 9.11 -7.30 -6.64
C LEU A 32 9.41 -7.37 -5.14
N VAL A 33 8.62 -6.69 -4.29
CA VAL A 33 8.89 -6.64 -2.84
C VAL A 33 8.78 -8.05 -2.26
N PHE A 34 7.62 -8.70 -2.37
CA PHE A 34 7.41 -10.05 -1.83
C PHE A 34 8.40 -11.07 -2.40
N GLY A 35 8.75 -10.97 -3.69
CA GLY A 35 9.74 -11.82 -4.35
C GLY A 35 11.18 -11.58 -3.88
N LEU A 36 11.54 -10.34 -3.53
CA LEU A 36 12.86 -9.97 -3.01
C LEU A 36 13.04 -10.33 -1.53
N LEU A 37 11.96 -10.41 -0.74
CA LEU A 37 12.03 -10.69 0.70
C LEU A 37 12.84 -11.95 1.05
N PRO A 38 12.67 -13.11 0.38
CA PRO A 38 13.51 -14.29 0.63
C PRO A 38 14.99 -14.11 0.25
N PHE A 39 15.30 -13.28 -0.74
CA PHE A 39 16.69 -12.99 -1.16
C PHE A 39 17.40 -12.06 -0.18
N LEU A 40 16.69 -11.02 0.30
CA LEU A 40 17.22 -10.04 1.26
C LEU A 40 17.24 -10.57 2.70
N GLY A 41 16.36 -11.53 2.99
CA GLY A 41 16.24 -12.17 4.29
C GLY A 41 16.68 -13.64 4.29
N ARG A 42 15.99 -14.44 5.09
CA ARG A 42 16.05 -15.91 5.04
C ARG A 42 14.67 -16.42 4.64
N SER A 43 14.61 -17.66 4.18
CA SER A 43 13.34 -18.37 3.97
C SER A 43 12.47 -18.25 5.23
N PHE A 44 11.26 -17.71 5.06
CA PHE A 44 10.29 -17.52 6.12
C PHE A 44 9.12 -18.48 5.92
N ARG A 45 8.57 -18.98 7.03
CA ARG A 45 7.40 -19.87 6.99
C ARG A 45 6.13 -19.03 7.03
N VAL A 46 5.22 -19.35 6.13
CA VAL A 46 3.91 -18.70 6.07
C VAL A 46 2.81 -19.69 6.45
N LYS A 47 1.82 -19.22 7.21
CA LYS A 47 0.65 -20.02 7.55
C LYS A 47 -0.27 -20.11 6.34
N ARG A 48 -0.41 -21.32 5.77
CA ARG A 48 -1.23 -21.58 4.57
C ARG A 48 -2.65 -21.03 4.68
N LYS A 49 -3.28 -21.15 5.86
CA LYS A 49 -4.65 -20.65 6.10
C LYS A 49 -4.76 -19.14 5.96
N GLU A 50 -3.75 -18.39 6.42
CA GLU A 50 -3.73 -16.92 6.31
C GLU A 50 -3.62 -16.52 4.84
N ILE A 51 -2.69 -17.10 4.09
CA ILE A 51 -2.51 -16.81 2.66
C ILE A 51 -3.71 -17.18 1.81
N ILE A 52 -4.33 -18.34 2.06
CA ILE A 52 -5.50 -18.76 1.28
C ILE A 52 -6.65 -17.76 1.45
N VAL A 53 -6.91 -17.28 2.66
CA VAL A 53 -8.01 -16.33 2.87
C VAL A 53 -7.66 -14.94 2.38
N ILE A 54 -6.47 -14.43 2.71
CA ILE A 54 -6.09 -13.08 2.28
C ILE A 54 -5.96 -13.03 0.75
N GLY A 55 -5.33 -14.03 0.13
CA GLY A 55 -5.26 -14.16 -1.33
C GLY A 55 -6.65 -14.31 -1.97
N GLY A 56 -7.57 -15.03 -1.33
CA GLY A 56 -8.98 -15.10 -1.75
C GLY A 56 -9.68 -13.74 -1.69
N CYS A 57 -9.46 -12.95 -0.64
CA CYS A 57 -9.97 -11.58 -0.55
C CYS A 57 -9.41 -10.68 -1.64
N LEU A 58 -8.11 -10.81 -1.96
CA LEU A 58 -7.46 -10.03 -3.01
C LEU A 58 -8.03 -10.36 -4.40
N ILE A 59 -8.19 -11.65 -4.72
CA ILE A 59 -8.83 -12.08 -5.98
C ILE A 59 -10.27 -11.55 -6.04
N LEU A 60 -11.05 -11.69 -4.97
CA LEU A 60 -12.42 -11.19 -4.92
C LEU A 60 -12.49 -9.67 -5.09
N SER A 61 -11.56 -8.93 -4.49
CA SER A 61 -11.46 -7.47 -4.64
C SER A 61 -11.21 -7.08 -6.10
N ILE A 62 -10.25 -7.74 -6.76
CA ILE A 62 -9.98 -7.54 -8.18
C ILE A 62 -11.22 -7.86 -9.03
N MET A 63 -11.91 -8.97 -8.76
CA MET A 63 -13.14 -9.33 -9.48
C MET A 63 -14.24 -8.27 -9.31
N LEU A 64 -14.40 -7.72 -8.11
CA LEU A 64 -15.37 -6.65 -7.85
C LEU A 64 -15.01 -5.36 -8.60
N VAL A 65 -13.74 -4.97 -8.60
CA VAL A 65 -13.28 -3.79 -9.34
C VAL A 65 -13.53 -3.98 -10.84
N ILE A 66 -13.15 -5.12 -11.42
CA ILE A 66 -13.37 -5.41 -12.85
C ILE A 66 -14.87 -5.35 -13.18
N SER A 67 -15.72 -5.98 -12.38
CA SER A 67 -17.18 -6.00 -12.60
C SER A 67 -17.81 -4.60 -12.57
N ILE A 68 -17.27 -3.70 -11.76
CA ILE A 68 -17.71 -2.30 -11.67
C ILE A 68 -17.22 -1.49 -12.87
N VAL A 69 -15.96 -1.67 -13.25
CA VAL A 69 -15.29 -0.86 -14.28
C VAL A 69 -15.64 -1.30 -15.70
N GLU A 70 -16.05 -2.56 -15.92
CA GLU A 70 -16.41 -3.12 -17.24
C GLU A 70 -17.45 -2.26 -17.99
N LYS A 71 -18.33 -1.57 -17.26
CA LYS A 71 -19.37 -0.69 -17.82
C LYS A 71 -18.82 0.64 -18.36
N GLY A 72 -17.51 0.88 -18.22
CA GLY A 72 -16.82 2.08 -18.70
C GLY A 72 -17.01 3.33 -17.84
N TYR A 73 -17.70 3.23 -16.70
CA TYR A 73 -17.86 4.33 -15.74
C TYR A 73 -18.03 3.82 -14.31
N VAL A 74 -17.52 4.57 -13.34
CA VAL A 74 -17.67 4.29 -11.91
C VAL A 74 -18.70 5.23 -11.30
N SER A 75 -19.86 4.71 -10.90
CA SER A 75 -20.90 5.49 -10.23
C SER A 75 -20.56 5.74 -8.75
N ARG A 76 -21.16 6.78 -8.13
CA ARG A 76 -21.02 7.03 -6.68
C ARG A 76 -21.44 5.83 -5.83
N THR A 77 -22.47 5.11 -6.27
CA THR A 77 -22.95 3.90 -5.59
C THR A 77 -21.91 2.77 -5.69
N ASN A 78 -21.27 2.61 -6.84
CA ASN A 78 -20.20 1.63 -7.03
C ASN A 78 -18.98 1.97 -6.15
N ALA A 79 -18.61 3.26 -6.08
CA ALA A 79 -17.53 3.73 -5.22
C ALA A 79 -17.84 3.49 -3.73
N LEU A 80 -19.08 3.76 -3.29
CA LEU A 80 -19.51 3.48 -1.92
C LEU A 80 -19.43 1.98 -1.61
N PHE A 81 -19.79 1.13 -2.56
CA PHE A 81 -19.68 -0.33 -2.41
C PHE A 81 -18.23 -0.80 -2.28
N LEU A 82 -17.30 -0.26 -3.09
CA LEU A 82 -15.87 -0.56 -3.01
C LEU A 82 -15.25 -0.07 -1.69
N VAL A 83 -15.54 1.17 -1.27
CA VAL A 83 -15.06 1.68 0.02
C VAL A 83 -15.68 0.89 1.18
N GLY A 84 -16.95 0.48 1.06
CA GLY A 84 -17.66 -0.32 2.05
C GLY A 84 -17.16 -1.77 2.16
N SER A 85 -16.53 -2.32 1.11
CA SER A 85 -15.94 -3.67 1.17
C SER A 85 -14.62 -3.69 1.95
N TRP A 86 -13.88 -2.59 1.99
CA TRP A 86 -12.62 -2.47 2.73
C TRP A 86 -12.73 -2.82 4.24
N PRO A 87 -13.66 -2.22 5.03
CA PRO A 87 -13.81 -2.60 6.44
C PRO A 87 -14.25 -4.05 6.61
N ILE A 88 -15.00 -4.62 5.66
CA ILE A 88 -15.39 -6.04 5.68
C ILE A 88 -14.16 -6.93 5.52
N TYR A 89 -13.28 -6.64 4.56
CA TYR A 89 -12.01 -7.36 4.40
C TYR A 89 -11.09 -7.22 5.62
N MET A 90 -11.04 -6.04 6.24
CA MET A 90 -10.31 -5.83 7.50
C MET A 90 -10.85 -6.69 8.65
N LEU A 91 -12.17 -6.83 8.77
CA LEU A 91 -12.77 -7.69 9.79
C LEU A 91 -12.46 -9.18 9.54
N ILE A 92 -12.57 -9.64 8.29
CA ILE A 92 -12.26 -11.02 7.91
C ILE A 92 -10.80 -11.34 8.23
N THR A 93 -9.86 -10.51 7.76
CA THR A 93 -8.43 -10.71 7.98
C THR A 93 -8.07 -10.68 9.47
N LYS A 94 -8.67 -9.78 10.25
CA LYS A 94 -8.49 -9.73 11.72
C LYS A 94 -8.90 -11.03 12.41
N THR A 95 -10.03 -11.63 12.03
CA THR A 95 -10.49 -12.90 12.67
C THR A 95 -9.54 -14.08 12.43
N ILE A 96 -8.72 -14.00 11.39
CA ILE A 96 -7.86 -15.10 10.95
C ILE A 96 -6.44 -14.91 11.47
N VAL A 97 -5.91 -13.69 11.40
CA VAL A 97 -4.56 -13.32 11.89
C VAL A 97 -4.55 -13.19 13.42
N GLY A 98 -5.67 -12.80 14.02
CA GLY A 98 -5.78 -12.35 15.41
C GLY A 98 -5.69 -13.40 16.53
N ARG A 99 -5.11 -14.59 16.32
CA ARG A 99 -5.03 -15.61 17.40
C ARG A 99 -3.63 -15.95 17.94
N ASP A 100 -2.53 -15.70 17.22
CA ASP A 100 -1.19 -16.18 17.65
C ASP A 100 -0.07 -15.11 17.71
N GLY A 101 -0.36 -13.84 17.45
CA GLY A 101 0.69 -12.87 17.08
C GLY A 101 1.09 -11.81 18.10
N LEU A 102 0.38 -11.66 19.23
CA LEU A 102 0.69 -10.62 20.22
C LEU A 102 1.68 -11.14 21.27
N ASN A 103 2.88 -11.54 20.84
CA ASN A 103 4.02 -11.34 21.73
C ASN A 103 4.39 -9.86 21.59
N PRO A 104 4.12 -9.01 22.59
CA PRO A 104 4.44 -7.59 22.50
C PRO A 104 5.94 -7.49 22.20
N VAL A 105 6.25 -6.86 21.06
CA VAL A 105 7.62 -6.52 20.65
C VAL A 105 8.18 -5.56 21.70
N GLY A 106 8.79 -6.14 22.73
CA GLY A 106 9.16 -5.39 23.92
C GLY A 106 7.93 -4.90 24.68
N SER A 107 8.00 -4.96 26.01
CA SER A 107 7.19 -4.10 26.85
C SER A 107 7.44 -2.65 26.43
N ILE A 108 6.58 -2.09 25.58
CA ILE A 108 6.38 -0.64 25.52
C ILE A 108 5.83 -0.30 26.89
N LYS A 109 6.75 0.02 27.80
CA LYS A 109 6.43 0.50 29.14
C LYS A 109 5.31 1.53 29.00
N ALA A 110 4.17 1.14 29.56
CA ALA A 110 2.95 1.88 29.77
C ALA A 110 3.05 3.37 29.45
N PHE A 111 2.37 3.78 28.37
CA PHE A 111 1.43 4.91 28.29
C PHE A 111 1.68 6.12 29.22
N LYS A 112 2.93 6.55 29.38
CA LYS A 112 3.30 7.78 30.07
C LYS A 112 4.40 8.45 29.26
N ARG A 113 4.00 9.56 28.63
CA ARG A 113 4.68 10.37 27.60
C ARG A 113 4.73 9.69 26.22
N ASN A 114 4.43 10.38 25.11
CA ASN A 114 4.88 11.73 24.84
C ASN A 114 4.19 12.30 23.58
N ILE A 115 3.65 13.53 23.68
CA ILE A 115 3.23 14.40 22.55
C ILE A 115 4.24 14.37 21.39
N TYR A 116 5.53 14.13 21.68
CA TYR A 116 6.62 13.94 20.73
C TYR A 116 6.34 12.88 19.64
N HIS A 117 5.79 11.71 19.96
CA HIS A 117 5.50 10.69 18.94
C HIS A 117 4.38 11.13 18.00
N PHE A 118 3.35 11.79 18.55
CA PHE A 118 2.29 12.40 17.74
C PHE A 118 2.82 13.56 16.89
N LEU A 119 3.72 14.38 17.42
CA LEU A 119 4.36 15.47 16.68
C LEU A 119 5.21 14.94 15.52
N ILE A 120 6.02 13.89 15.76
CA ILE A 120 6.80 13.26 14.69
C ILE A 120 5.89 12.65 13.63
N ALA A 121 4.84 11.94 14.04
CA ALA A 121 3.88 11.36 13.09
C ALA A 121 3.21 12.46 12.26
N GLY A 122 2.77 13.55 12.90
CA GLY A 122 2.20 14.71 12.23
C GLY A 122 3.17 15.37 11.24
N LEU A 123 4.43 15.56 11.63
CA LEU A 123 5.49 16.07 10.76
C LEU A 123 5.71 15.14 9.56
N GLY A 124 5.71 13.82 9.80
CA GLY A 124 5.81 12.80 8.76
C GLY A 124 4.68 12.90 7.74
N PHE A 125 3.43 13.04 8.21
CA PHE A 125 2.26 13.24 7.35
C PHE A 125 2.37 14.49 6.47
N VAL A 126 2.82 15.61 7.06
CA VAL A 126 3.08 16.85 6.30
C VAL A 126 4.19 16.64 5.27
N GLY A 127 5.27 15.95 5.65
CA GLY A 127 6.36 15.58 4.75
C GLY A 127 5.88 14.76 3.56
N VAL A 128 5.01 13.78 3.78
CA VAL A 128 4.38 13.00 2.69
C VAL A 128 3.54 13.91 1.80
N ALA A 129 2.71 14.79 2.37
CA ALA A 129 1.88 15.71 1.57
C ALA A 129 2.71 16.64 0.66
N VAL A 130 3.77 17.24 1.20
CA VAL A 130 4.66 18.10 0.41
C VAL A 130 5.43 17.28 -0.62
N GLY A 131 5.94 16.11 -0.23
CA GLY A 131 6.64 15.19 -1.13
C GLY A 131 5.76 14.73 -2.29
N SER A 132 4.52 14.34 -2.03
CA SER A 132 3.53 13.94 -3.03
C SER A 132 3.31 15.03 -4.07
N TYR A 133 3.15 16.29 -3.66
CA TYR A 133 3.01 17.40 -4.61
C TYR A 133 4.24 17.56 -5.51
N ALA A 134 5.45 17.46 -4.93
CA ALA A 134 6.68 17.54 -5.71
C ALA A 134 6.85 16.37 -6.70
N VAL A 135 6.51 15.14 -6.27
CA VAL A 135 6.58 13.94 -7.11
C VAL A 135 5.59 14.02 -8.26
N VAL A 136 4.32 14.34 -7.99
CA VAL A 136 3.28 14.47 -9.03
C VAL A 136 3.69 15.52 -10.07
N ARG A 137 4.17 16.69 -9.62
CA ARG A 137 4.65 17.73 -10.54
C ARG A 137 5.83 17.27 -11.38
N SER A 138 6.74 16.48 -10.80
CA SER A 138 7.88 15.91 -11.53
C SER A 138 7.43 14.91 -12.58
N VAL A 139 6.43 14.08 -12.30
CA VAL A 139 5.86 13.13 -13.27
C VAL A 139 5.23 13.85 -14.45
N ILE A 140 4.45 14.92 -14.20
CA ILE A 140 3.86 15.75 -15.27
C ILE A 140 4.97 16.34 -16.15
N MET A 141 6.00 16.93 -15.54
CA MET A 141 7.15 17.49 -16.29
C MET A 141 7.91 16.42 -17.09
N LEU A 142 8.11 15.23 -16.54
CA LEU A 142 8.76 14.12 -17.25
C LEU A 142 7.90 13.62 -18.40
N SER A 143 6.58 13.55 -18.22
CA SER A 143 5.63 13.17 -19.27
C SER A 143 5.71 14.13 -20.46
N GLU A 144 5.69 15.44 -20.18
CA GLU A 144 5.83 16.48 -21.20
C GLU A 144 7.20 16.46 -21.87
N ALA A 145 8.29 16.30 -21.10
CA ALA A 145 9.66 16.33 -21.62
C ALA A 145 9.99 15.10 -22.50
N PHE A 146 9.50 13.92 -22.14
CA PHE A 146 9.75 12.69 -22.89
C PHE A 146 8.66 12.35 -23.91
N GLY A 147 7.52 13.06 -23.89
CA GLY A 147 6.38 12.78 -24.77
C GLY A 147 5.73 11.42 -24.49
N VAL A 148 5.78 10.95 -23.24
CA VAL A 148 5.25 9.65 -22.81
C VAL A 148 4.05 9.87 -21.88
N HIS A 149 3.02 9.04 -21.98
CA HIS A 149 1.82 9.15 -21.14
C HIS A 149 2.15 9.11 -19.64
N GLU A 150 1.54 9.99 -18.85
CA GLU A 150 1.73 10.09 -17.39
C GLU A 150 1.51 8.76 -16.68
N TYR A 151 0.51 7.99 -17.14
CA TYR A 151 0.25 6.62 -16.69
C TYR A 151 1.49 5.74 -16.69
N PHE A 152 2.29 5.71 -17.76
CA PHE A 152 3.46 4.83 -17.85
C PHE A 152 4.55 5.23 -16.86
N ILE A 153 4.84 6.53 -16.76
CA ILE A 153 5.84 7.03 -15.81
C ILE A 153 5.38 6.74 -14.39
N SER A 154 4.10 6.97 -14.08
CA SER A 154 3.54 6.69 -12.76
C SER A 154 3.56 5.19 -12.44
N PHE A 155 3.13 4.35 -13.38
CA PHE A 155 3.09 2.90 -13.20
C PHE A 155 4.45 2.29 -12.86
N PHE A 156 5.51 2.70 -13.56
CA PHE A 156 6.85 2.16 -13.30
C PHE A 156 7.60 2.91 -12.21
N LEU A 157 7.68 4.24 -12.30
CA LEU A 157 8.53 5.03 -11.42
C LEU A 157 7.87 5.30 -10.08
N MET A 158 6.61 5.75 -10.08
CA MET A 158 5.90 5.97 -8.82
C MET A 158 5.59 4.64 -8.17
N GLY A 159 5.05 3.64 -8.89
CA GLY A 159 4.75 2.33 -8.34
C GLY A 159 5.93 1.67 -7.59
N ILE A 160 7.16 1.81 -8.11
CA ILE A 160 8.37 1.37 -7.39
C ILE A 160 8.72 2.32 -6.24
N GLY A 161 8.73 3.62 -6.50
CA GLY A 161 9.17 4.64 -5.55
C GLY A 161 8.29 4.77 -4.30
N THR A 162 6.98 4.67 -4.45
CA THR A 162 6.00 4.72 -3.36
C THR A 162 6.02 3.48 -2.49
N SER A 163 6.41 2.33 -3.05
CA SER A 163 6.57 1.03 -2.37
C SER A 163 7.91 0.86 -1.62
N LEU A 164 8.84 1.82 -1.74
CA LEU A 164 10.13 1.77 -1.05
C LEU A 164 10.03 1.83 0.48
N PRO A 165 9.20 2.70 1.09
CA PRO A 165 8.99 2.72 2.54
C PRO A 165 8.54 1.36 3.09
N GLU A 166 7.61 0.69 2.43
CA GLU A 166 7.06 -0.63 2.76
C GLU A 166 8.17 -1.69 2.65
N LEU A 167 8.95 -1.67 1.57
CA LEU A 167 10.14 -2.54 1.44
C LEU A 167 11.12 -2.36 2.60
N VAL A 168 11.35 -1.12 3.07
CA VAL A 168 12.22 -0.85 4.23
C VAL A 168 11.61 -1.42 5.52
N VAL A 169 10.30 -1.27 5.72
CA VAL A 169 9.58 -1.84 6.87
C VAL A 169 9.68 -3.37 6.86
N ASP A 170 9.39 -3.99 5.72
CA ASP A 170 9.42 -5.44 5.53
C ASP A 170 10.81 -6.03 5.79
N VAL A 171 11.85 -5.46 5.17
CA VAL A 171 13.24 -5.90 5.37
C VAL A 171 13.65 -5.73 6.83
N THR A 172 13.21 -4.66 7.49
CA THR A 172 13.48 -4.44 8.92
C THR A 172 12.77 -5.47 9.80
N ALA A 173 11.52 -5.80 9.51
CA ALA A 173 10.74 -6.82 10.21
C ALA A 173 11.37 -8.21 10.03
N LEU A 174 11.82 -8.55 8.81
CA LEU A 174 12.56 -9.79 8.53
C LEU A 174 13.84 -9.89 9.37
N ARG A 175 14.65 -8.82 9.42
CA ARG A 175 15.88 -8.77 10.23
C ARG A 175 15.58 -8.97 11.72
N LYS A 176 14.42 -8.54 12.19
CA LYS A 176 13.93 -8.74 13.57
C LYS A 176 13.21 -10.08 13.79
N LYS A 177 13.18 -10.97 12.78
CA LYS A 177 12.46 -12.27 12.80
C LYS A 177 10.94 -12.13 13.02
N GLN A 178 10.37 -10.99 12.62
CA GLN A 178 8.95 -10.66 12.74
C GLN A 178 8.23 -10.88 11.40
N TYR A 179 8.29 -12.12 10.89
CA TYR A 179 7.80 -12.46 9.55
C TYR A 179 6.32 -12.15 9.33
N GLY A 180 5.49 -12.28 10.37
CA GLY A 180 4.06 -11.93 10.28
C GLY A 180 3.80 -10.44 10.05
N ILE A 181 4.70 -9.56 10.51
CA ILE A 181 4.58 -8.11 10.26
C ILE A 181 4.91 -7.82 8.80
N ALA A 182 6.01 -8.37 8.28
CA ALA A 182 6.38 -8.17 6.88
C ALA A 182 5.28 -8.67 5.92
N ILE A 183 4.79 -9.89 6.13
CA ILE A 183 3.72 -10.45 5.27
C ILE A 183 2.42 -9.65 5.41
N GLY A 184 2.10 -9.19 6.61
CA GLY A 184 0.90 -8.39 6.87
C GLY A 184 0.96 -7.02 6.20
N ASP A 185 2.13 -6.41 6.15
CA ASP A 185 2.37 -5.12 5.48
C ASP A 185 2.28 -5.27 3.96
N THR A 186 3.06 -6.19 3.36
CA THR A 186 3.07 -6.38 1.90
C THR A 186 1.71 -6.76 1.31
N ILE A 187 0.87 -7.51 2.04
CA ILE A 187 -0.45 -7.94 1.54
C ILE A 187 -1.57 -6.97 1.97
N GLY A 188 -1.34 -6.19 3.03
CA GLY A 188 -2.33 -5.26 3.57
C GLY A 188 -2.28 -3.86 2.95
N SER A 189 -1.12 -3.47 2.40
CA SER A 189 -0.95 -2.25 1.61
C SER A 189 -1.69 -2.31 0.27
#